data_AF-A0A537ULM4-F1
#
_entry.id   AF-A0A537ULM4-F1
#
_cell.length_a   1.000
_cell.length_b   1.000
_cell.length_c   1.000
_cell.angle_alpha   90.00
_cell.angle_beta   90.00
_cell.angle_gamma   90.00
#
_symmetry.space_group_name_H-M   'P 1'
#
loop_
_entity.id
_entity.type
_entity.pdbx_description
1 polymer ?
#
loop_
_entity_poly.entity_id
_entity_poly.type
_entity_poly.pdbx_seq_one_letter_code
_entity_poly.pdbx_strand_id
1 'polypeptide(L)'
;AAANELRRSARAPAILIGHSLGGTAVLAAAAEVPEARAVVTIAAPCDPTHVTGLFKDRLEEIAAKGEVEATLAGRRFRISRAFVDDLAEHKLLERIANLRKALLLFHSPTDEIVGIENASRIFTAAKHPKSFVSLAGADHLLSRHSDAAYVANVIHAWAERYLGAPQGTSEAPHDPKVVVVRETRQGRFQQEITVGAHRFLADEPVDVGGLDSGPGPYDLLLAGLGACTAMTLRLYAERKALPLERVTVELEHSRIHAADCEDCETKEGMLDRIERAITLRGALDAEQRRRLLEIADKCPVHRTLTSEIDIRTVERPEITRP
;
A
#
# COMPACT_ATOMS: atom_id res chain seq x y z
N ALA A 1 2.33 -14.45 -24.42
CA ALA A 1 2.05 -13.13 -25.06
C ALA A 1 2.16 -11.98 -24.06
N ALA A 2 1.30 -11.88 -23.04
CA ALA A 2 1.30 -10.76 -22.09
C ALA A 2 2.66 -10.52 -21.39
N ALA A 3 3.35 -11.58 -20.97
CA ALA A 3 4.69 -11.45 -20.39
C ALA A 3 5.72 -10.84 -21.36
N ASN A 4 5.63 -11.17 -22.66
CA ASN A 4 6.50 -10.58 -23.69
C ASN A 4 6.19 -9.10 -23.92
N GLU A 5 4.92 -8.73 -23.84
CA GLU A 5 4.53 -7.33 -23.96
C GLU A 5 5.07 -6.52 -22.79
N LEU A 6 4.92 -7.00 -21.56
CA LEU A 6 5.49 -6.34 -20.37
C LEU A 6 7.02 -6.23 -20.43
N ARG A 7 7.72 -7.24 -20.97
CA ARG A 7 9.17 -7.16 -21.22
C ARG A 7 9.54 -6.03 -22.18
N ARG A 8 8.68 -5.68 -23.14
CA ARG A 8 8.92 -4.65 -24.15
C ARG A 8 8.48 -3.26 -23.71
N SER A 9 7.31 -3.16 -23.07
CA SER A 9 6.67 -1.87 -22.74
C SER A 9 7.01 -1.36 -21.35
N ALA A 10 7.46 -2.24 -20.44
CA ALA A 10 7.70 -1.90 -19.04
C ALA A 10 8.85 -2.73 -18.46
N ARG A 11 8.54 -3.65 -17.54
CA ARG A 11 9.50 -4.58 -16.93
C ARG A 11 8.98 -6.00 -17.04
N ALA A 12 9.90 -6.96 -17.17
CA ALA A 12 9.56 -8.36 -17.12
C ALA A 12 8.81 -8.71 -15.82
N PRO A 13 7.73 -9.51 -15.88
CA PRO A 13 6.92 -9.80 -14.71
C PRO A 13 7.70 -10.68 -13.71
N ALA A 14 7.87 -10.16 -12.49
CA ALA A 14 8.54 -10.87 -11.40
C ALA A 14 7.58 -11.83 -10.65
N ILE A 15 6.28 -11.67 -10.83
CA ILE A 15 5.21 -12.49 -10.23
C ILE A 15 4.14 -12.79 -11.28
N LEU A 16 3.60 -14.00 -11.24
CA LEU A 16 2.46 -14.41 -12.06
C LEU A 16 1.27 -14.66 -11.15
N ILE A 17 0.12 -14.06 -11.45
CA ILE A 17 -1.10 -14.23 -10.66
C ILE A 17 -2.20 -14.66 -11.62
N GLY A 18 -2.90 -15.74 -11.29
CA GLY A 18 -4.00 -16.26 -12.09
C GLY A 18 -5.17 -16.69 -11.22
N HIS A 19 -6.38 -16.36 -11.67
CA HIS A 19 -7.63 -16.77 -11.04
C HIS A 19 -8.37 -17.76 -11.94
N SER A 20 -8.98 -18.79 -11.34
CA SER A 20 -9.71 -19.85 -12.04
C SER A 20 -8.83 -20.47 -13.14
N LEU A 21 -9.33 -20.59 -14.38
CA LEU A 21 -8.55 -21.02 -15.55
C LEU A 21 -7.27 -20.21 -15.79
N GLY A 22 -7.26 -18.92 -15.43
CA GLY A 22 -6.05 -18.10 -15.47
C GLY A 22 -4.97 -18.61 -14.52
N GLY A 23 -5.36 -19.19 -13.38
CA GLY A 23 -4.46 -19.86 -12.44
C GLY A 23 -3.76 -21.07 -13.07
N THR A 24 -4.52 -21.91 -13.77
CA THR A 24 -3.97 -23.04 -14.52
C THR A 24 -3.02 -22.57 -15.63
N ALA A 25 -3.40 -21.52 -16.36
CA ALA A 25 -2.58 -20.94 -17.42
C ALA A 25 -1.24 -20.40 -16.89
N VAL A 26 -1.23 -19.68 -15.76
CA VAL A 26 0.03 -19.19 -15.19
C VAL A 26 0.92 -20.32 -14.67
N LEU A 27 0.34 -21.40 -14.12
CA LEU A 27 1.10 -22.59 -13.72
C LEU A 27 1.76 -23.29 -14.92
N ALA A 28 1.01 -23.44 -16.02
CA ALA A 28 1.53 -24.06 -17.25
C ALA A 28 2.63 -23.22 -17.90
N ALA A 29 2.46 -21.90 -17.95
CA ALA A 29 3.36 -20.96 -18.61
C ALA A 29 4.54 -20.49 -17.74
N ALA A 30 4.54 -20.77 -16.43
CA ALA A 30 5.55 -20.24 -15.51
C ALA A 30 6.98 -20.62 -15.87
N ALA A 31 7.22 -21.76 -16.53
CA ALA A 31 8.55 -22.16 -16.99
C ALA A 31 9.10 -21.23 -18.11
N GLU A 32 8.22 -20.62 -18.90
CA GLU A 32 8.54 -19.72 -20.02
C GLU A 32 8.77 -18.27 -19.56
N VAL A 33 8.59 -18.02 -18.26
CA VAL A 33 8.83 -16.73 -17.62
C VAL A 33 9.96 -16.89 -16.59
N PRO A 34 11.23 -16.94 -17.01
CA PRO A 34 12.37 -17.15 -16.10
C PRO A 34 12.54 -16.02 -15.08
N GLU A 35 12.06 -14.81 -15.37
CA GLU A 35 12.12 -13.64 -14.47
C GLU A 35 11.12 -13.73 -13.32
N ALA A 36 10.06 -14.54 -13.48
CA ALA A 36 9.10 -14.75 -12.42
C ALA A 36 9.73 -15.56 -11.30
N ARG A 37 9.72 -15.01 -10.09
CA ARG A 37 10.22 -15.65 -8.87
C ARG A 37 9.09 -16.26 -8.04
N ALA A 38 7.87 -15.79 -8.26
CA ALA A 38 6.68 -16.20 -7.54
C ALA A 38 5.48 -16.45 -8.47
N VAL A 39 4.64 -17.40 -8.10
CA VAL A 39 3.38 -17.72 -8.75
C VAL A 39 2.27 -17.77 -7.70
N VAL A 40 1.14 -17.15 -8.01
CA VAL A 40 -0.06 -17.14 -7.18
C VAL A 40 -1.22 -17.67 -8.00
N THR A 41 -1.99 -18.57 -7.41
CA THR A 41 -3.26 -19.02 -8.00
C THR A 41 -4.41 -18.87 -7.04
N ILE A 42 -5.56 -18.45 -7.57
CA ILE A 42 -6.81 -18.30 -6.82
C ILE A 42 -7.84 -19.23 -7.48
N ALA A 43 -8.39 -20.20 -6.76
CA ALA A 43 -9.41 -21.12 -7.24
C ALA A 43 -9.02 -21.88 -8.54
N ALA A 44 -7.74 -22.27 -8.68
CA ALA A 44 -7.24 -22.85 -9.92
C ALA A 44 -7.57 -24.35 -10.04
N PRO A 45 -8.16 -24.79 -11.16
CA PRO A 45 -8.27 -26.21 -11.46
C PRO A 45 -6.90 -26.78 -11.87
N CYS A 46 -6.63 -28.01 -11.49
CA CYS A 46 -5.51 -28.81 -11.99
C CYS A 46 -5.95 -30.07 -12.73
N ASP A 47 -7.22 -30.44 -12.64
CA ASP A 47 -7.77 -31.56 -13.40
C ASP A 47 -8.31 -31.11 -14.77
N PRO A 48 -8.09 -31.91 -15.83
CA PRO A 48 -8.56 -31.61 -17.17
C PRO A 48 -10.07 -31.78 -17.26
N THR A 49 -10.75 -32.50 -16.36
CA THR A 49 -12.22 -32.64 -16.35
C THR A 49 -12.95 -31.33 -16.05
N HIS A 50 -12.41 -30.46 -15.19
CA HIS A 50 -12.94 -29.12 -14.91
C HIS A 50 -12.71 -28.19 -16.10
N VAL A 51 -11.52 -28.24 -16.69
CA VAL A 51 -11.18 -27.44 -17.88
C VAL A 51 -12.02 -27.87 -19.07
N THR A 52 -12.10 -29.17 -19.34
CA THR A 52 -12.91 -29.73 -20.44
C THR A 52 -14.40 -29.60 -20.16
N GLY A 53 -14.85 -29.66 -18.91
CA GLY A 53 -16.23 -29.43 -18.51
C GLY A 53 -16.72 -28.02 -18.87
N LEU A 54 -15.87 -26.99 -18.67
CA LEU A 54 -16.14 -25.62 -19.09
C LEU A 54 -16.26 -25.45 -20.61
N PHE A 55 -15.68 -26.37 -21.39
CA PHE A 55 -15.66 -26.33 -22.85
C PHE A 55 -16.31 -27.56 -23.51
N LYS A 56 -17.11 -28.33 -22.76
CA LYS A 56 -17.52 -29.69 -23.16
C LYS A 56 -18.19 -29.72 -24.53
N ASP A 57 -19.00 -28.72 -24.83
CA ASP A 57 -19.75 -28.59 -26.07
C ASP A 57 -18.92 -28.07 -27.26
N ARG A 58 -17.63 -27.79 -27.04
CA ARG A 58 -16.72 -27.15 -28.01
C ARG A 58 -15.41 -27.91 -28.19
N LEU A 59 -15.16 -28.99 -27.46
CA LEU A 59 -13.90 -29.76 -27.55
C LEU A 59 -13.71 -30.42 -28.90
N GLU A 60 -14.76 -30.97 -29.51
CA GLU A 60 -14.70 -31.53 -30.86
C GLU A 60 -14.37 -30.44 -31.89
N GLU A 61 -14.91 -29.25 -31.71
CA GLU A 61 -14.65 -28.09 -32.56
C GLU A 61 -13.20 -27.57 -32.38
N ILE A 62 -12.68 -27.54 -31.15
CA ILE A 62 -11.27 -27.21 -30.85
C ILE A 62 -10.33 -28.25 -31.48
N ALA A 63 -10.67 -29.55 -31.38
CA ALA A 63 -9.88 -30.63 -31.96
C ALA A 63 -9.81 -30.53 -33.49
N ALA A 64 -10.92 -30.15 -34.14
CA ALA A 64 -11.04 -30.05 -35.59
C ALA A 64 -10.44 -28.74 -36.17
N LYS A 65 -10.69 -27.59 -35.55
CA LYS A 65 -10.29 -26.26 -36.06
C LYS A 65 -8.96 -25.76 -35.50
N GLY A 66 -8.45 -26.40 -34.46
CA GLY A 66 -7.22 -25.99 -33.77
C GLY A 66 -7.39 -24.80 -32.83
N GLU A 67 -8.41 -23.95 -33.02
CA GLU A 67 -8.81 -22.88 -32.11
C GLU A 67 -10.32 -22.58 -32.17
N VAL A 68 -10.90 -22.15 -31.05
CA VAL A 68 -12.33 -21.80 -30.93
C VAL A 68 -12.52 -20.58 -30.04
N GLU A 69 -13.49 -19.72 -30.38
CA GLU A 69 -14.00 -18.72 -29.45
C GLU A 69 -14.98 -19.33 -28.45
N ALA A 70 -14.68 -19.15 -27.16
CA ALA A 70 -15.49 -19.55 -26.02
C ALA A 70 -15.81 -18.32 -25.15
N THR A 71 -16.94 -18.36 -24.43
CA THR A 71 -17.31 -17.30 -23.49
C THR A 71 -17.11 -17.79 -22.05
N LEU A 72 -16.30 -17.06 -21.26
CA LEU A 72 -16.07 -17.34 -19.85
C LEU A 72 -16.42 -16.09 -19.03
N ALA A 73 -17.31 -16.24 -18.05
CA ALA A 73 -17.78 -15.14 -17.20
C ALA A 73 -18.21 -13.88 -18.00
N GLY A 74 -18.93 -14.08 -19.11
CA GLY A 74 -19.44 -13.00 -19.97
C GLY A 74 -18.42 -12.38 -20.94
N ARG A 75 -17.16 -12.85 -20.96
CA ARG A 75 -16.12 -12.37 -21.89
C ARG A 75 -15.77 -13.43 -22.92
N ARG A 76 -15.55 -13.01 -24.17
CA ARG A 76 -15.13 -13.91 -25.26
C ARG A 76 -13.62 -14.09 -25.25
N PHE A 77 -13.16 -15.32 -25.34
CA PHE A 77 -11.76 -15.71 -25.39
C PHE A 77 -11.54 -16.71 -26.51
N ARG A 78 -10.38 -16.64 -27.16
CA ARG A 78 -9.95 -17.65 -28.12
C ARG A 78 -9.10 -18.69 -27.42
N ILE A 79 -9.46 -19.96 -27.58
CA ILE A 79 -8.80 -21.10 -26.95
C ILE A 79 -8.23 -21.98 -28.03
N SER A 80 -6.92 -22.26 -27.94
CA SER A 80 -6.24 -23.15 -28.87
C SER A 80 -6.25 -24.59 -28.37
N ARG A 81 -6.16 -25.54 -29.29
CA ARG A 81 -5.94 -26.95 -28.99
C ARG A 81 -4.66 -27.15 -28.18
N ALA A 82 -3.60 -26.43 -28.52
CA ALA A 82 -2.33 -26.48 -27.79
C ALA A 82 -2.51 -26.13 -26.30
N PHE A 83 -3.33 -25.12 -25.99
CA PHE A 83 -3.66 -24.78 -24.61
C PHE A 83 -4.38 -25.94 -23.91
N VAL A 84 -5.42 -26.52 -24.54
CA VAL A 84 -6.14 -27.67 -23.96
C VAL A 84 -5.20 -28.88 -23.75
N ASP A 85 -4.31 -29.15 -24.70
CA ASP A 85 -3.34 -30.25 -24.63
C ASP A 85 -2.26 -30.03 -23.56
N ASP A 86 -1.90 -28.79 -23.27
CA ASP A 86 -0.99 -28.40 -22.19
C ASP A 86 -1.66 -28.47 -20.81
N LEU A 87 -2.98 -28.35 -20.77
CA LEU A 87 -3.80 -28.50 -19.56
C LEU A 87 -4.15 -29.95 -19.21
N ALA A 88 -3.66 -30.92 -19.97
CA ALA A 88 -3.76 -32.33 -19.60
C ALA A 88 -3.08 -32.57 -18.24
N GLU A 89 -3.83 -33.17 -17.30
CA GLU A 89 -3.47 -33.30 -15.87
C GLU A 89 -2.01 -33.67 -15.61
N HIS A 90 -1.55 -34.73 -16.27
CA HIS A 90 -0.26 -35.34 -16.03
C HIS A 90 0.86 -34.35 -16.41
N LYS A 91 0.69 -33.61 -17.52
CA LYS A 91 1.64 -32.59 -17.95
C LYS A 91 1.66 -31.40 -16.98
N LEU A 92 0.51 -30.99 -16.46
CA LEU A 92 0.44 -29.86 -15.54
C LEU A 92 1.10 -30.18 -14.19
N LEU A 93 0.79 -31.34 -13.61
CA LEU A 93 1.38 -31.76 -12.33
C LEU A 93 2.90 -31.95 -12.44
N GLU A 94 3.40 -32.48 -13.56
CA GLU A 94 4.84 -32.57 -13.85
C GLU A 94 5.50 -31.18 -13.95
N ARG A 95 4.85 -30.22 -14.60
CA ARG A 95 5.32 -28.81 -14.65
C ARG A 95 5.36 -28.20 -13.26
N ILE A 96 4.32 -28.41 -12.44
CA ILE A 96 4.24 -27.93 -11.05
C ILE A 96 5.37 -28.52 -10.20
N ALA A 97 5.67 -29.82 -10.34
CA ALA A 97 6.76 -30.48 -9.62
C ALA A 97 8.15 -29.91 -9.96
N ASN A 98 8.28 -29.29 -11.13
CA ASN A 98 9.51 -28.68 -11.64
C ASN A 98 9.45 -27.14 -11.69
N LEU A 99 8.48 -26.51 -11.03
CA LEU A 99 8.19 -25.07 -11.13
C LEU A 99 9.38 -24.18 -10.76
N ARG A 100 10.14 -24.57 -9.72
CA ARG A 100 11.31 -23.85 -9.16
C ARG A 100 11.05 -22.36 -8.87
N LYS A 101 9.82 -22.02 -8.47
CA LYS A 101 9.37 -20.67 -8.06
C LYS A 101 8.58 -20.80 -6.76
N ALA A 102 8.49 -19.72 -6.00
CA ALA A 102 7.62 -19.69 -4.83
C ALA A 102 6.16 -19.78 -5.25
N LEU A 103 5.36 -20.61 -4.56
CA LEU A 103 3.96 -20.84 -4.91
C LEU A 103 3.03 -20.48 -3.75
N LEU A 104 2.02 -19.66 -4.03
CA LEU A 104 0.92 -19.36 -3.09
C LEU A 104 -0.42 -19.74 -3.71
N LEU A 105 -1.16 -20.60 -3.01
CA LEU A 105 -2.48 -21.06 -3.43
C LEU A 105 -3.54 -20.45 -2.52
N PHE A 106 -4.57 -19.86 -3.13
CA PHE A 106 -5.80 -19.47 -2.46
C PHE A 106 -6.95 -20.32 -2.98
N HIS A 107 -7.75 -20.88 -2.07
CA HIS A 107 -8.90 -21.66 -2.48
C HIS A 107 -9.94 -21.74 -1.36
N SER A 108 -11.21 -21.64 -1.72
CA SER A 108 -12.31 -21.78 -0.77
C SER A 108 -12.68 -23.27 -0.60
N PRO A 109 -12.83 -23.77 0.64
CA PRO A 109 -13.35 -25.12 0.88
C PRO A 109 -14.82 -25.27 0.46
N THR A 110 -15.53 -24.16 0.23
CA THR A 110 -16.93 -24.10 -0.20
C THR A 110 -17.06 -23.59 -1.64
N ASP A 111 -15.99 -23.69 -2.45
CA ASP A 111 -16.05 -23.37 -3.88
C ASP A 111 -16.90 -24.43 -4.61
N GLU A 112 -18.02 -24.01 -5.19
CA GLU A 112 -18.95 -24.88 -5.92
C GLU A 112 -18.56 -25.08 -7.41
N ILE A 113 -17.60 -24.32 -7.92
CA ILE A 113 -17.19 -24.34 -9.33
C ILE A 113 -15.91 -25.15 -9.53
N VAL A 114 -14.92 -24.93 -8.67
CA VAL A 114 -13.66 -25.69 -8.66
C VAL A 114 -13.43 -26.17 -7.25
N GLY A 115 -13.57 -27.47 -7.00
CA GLY A 115 -13.45 -28.02 -5.66
C GLY A 115 -12.04 -27.88 -5.05
N ILE A 116 -11.99 -27.91 -3.72
CA ILE A 116 -10.76 -27.72 -2.92
C ILE A 116 -9.70 -28.81 -3.13
N GLU A 117 -10.11 -29.98 -3.62
CA GLU A 117 -9.22 -31.07 -4.00
C GLU A 117 -8.21 -30.63 -5.07
N ASN A 118 -8.58 -29.69 -5.95
CA ASN A 118 -7.68 -29.14 -6.95
C ASN A 118 -6.48 -28.42 -6.30
N ALA A 119 -6.74 -27.53 -5.33
CA ALA A 119 -5.66 -26.90 -4.56
C ALA A 119 -4.80 -27.93 -3.80
N SER A 120 -5.42 -28.95 -3.23
CA SER A 120 -4.72 -30.01 -2.49
C SER A 120 -3.74 -30.77 -3.39
N ARG A 121 -4.15 -31.07 -4.63
CA ARG A 121 -3.32 -31.76 -5.63
C ARG A 121 -2.18 -30.87 -6.12
N ILE A 122 -2.45 -29.60 -6.43
CA ILE A 122 -1.41 -28.63 -6.81
C ILE A 122 -0.38 -28.50 -5.68
N PHE A 123 -0.85 -28.33 -4.44
CA PHE A 123 0.02 -28.20 -3.27
C PHE A 123 0.88 -29.44 -3.06
N THR A 124 0.32 -30.63 -3.26
CA THR A 124 1.05 -31.90 -3.11
C THR A 124 2.13 -32.05 -4.18
N ALA A 125 1.80 -31.75 -5.44
CA ALA A 125 2.75 -31.84 -6.56
C ALA A 125 3.91 -30.82 -6.46
N ALA A 126 3.65 -29.63 -5.91
CA ALA A 126 4.64 -28.58 -5.80
C ALA A 126 5.76 -28.90 -4.78
N LYS A 127 6.96 -28.34 -4.99
CA LYS A 127 8.07 -28.34 -4.02
C LYS A 127 8.10 -27.01 -3.25
N HIS A 128 8.79 -26.98 -2.10
CA HIS A 128 8.97 -25.73 -1.35
C HIS A 128 9.83 -24.70 -2.12
N PRO A 129 9.59 -23.39 -1.90
CA PRO A 129 8.61 -22.80 -0.99
C PRO A 129 7.19 -22.78 -1.58
N LYS A 130 6.24 -23.38 -0.85
CA LYS A 130 4.82 -23.46 -1.20
C LYS A 130 3.95 -23.10 0.01
N SER A 131 2.85 -22.39 -0.24
CA SER A 131 1.93 -21.90 0.77
C SER A 131 0.49 -22.09 0.31
N PHE A 132 -0.42 -22.30 1.26
CA PHE A 132 -1.85 -22.42 1.02
C PHE A 132 -2.60 -21.52 2.01
N VAL A 133 -3.59 -20.80 1.51
CA VAL A 133 -4.49 -19.95 2.30
C VAL A 133 -5.93 -20.33 1.96
N SER A 134 -6.68 -20.74 2.97
CA SER A 134 -8.09 -21.08 2.83
C SER A 134 -8.94 -19.81 2.76
N LEU A 135 -9.90 -19.78 1.84
CA LEU A 135 -10.88 -18.69 1.69
C LEU A 135 -12.27 -19.13 2.15
N ALA A 136 -12.38 -19.67 3.37
CA ALA A 136 -13.63 -20.17 3.91
C ALA A 136 -14.80 -19.18 3.76
N GLY A 137 -15.88 -19.61 3.09
CA GLY A 137 -17.07 -18.80 2.86
C GLY A 137 -16.98 -17.79 1.72
N ALA A 138 -15.84 -17.70 1.02
CA ALA A 138 -15.76 -16.97 -0.25
C ALA A 138 -16.33 -17.85 -1.38
N ASP A 139 -16.99 -17.21 -2.34
CA ASP A 139 -17.41 -17.85 -3.59
C ASP A 139 -16.25 -17.90 -4.60
N HIS A 140 -16.46 -18.63 -5.71
CA HIS A 140 -15.43 -18.81 -6.73
C HIS A 140 -14.90 -17.50 -7.31
N LEU A 141 -15.77 -16.49 -7.43
CA LEU A 141 -15.46 -15.22 -8.10
C LEU A 141 -14.95 -14.13 -7.14
N LEU A 142 -14.89 -14.40 -5.84
CA LEU A 142 -14.61 -13.41 -4.80
C LEU A 142 -15.55 -12.19 -4.91
N SER A 143 -16.85 -12.43 -5.05
CA SER A 143 -17.86 -11.39 -5.28
C SER A 143 -17.94 -10.35 -4.15
N ARG A 144 -17.56 -10.74 -2.92
CA ARG A 144 -17.46 -9.83 -1.78
C ARG A 144 -16.12 -9.08 -1.82
N HIS A 145 -16.20 -7.76 -1.81
CA HIS A 145 -15.02 -6.88 -1.81
C HIS A 145 -14.04 -7.19 -0.66
N SER A 146 -14.54 -7.59 0.51
CA SER A 146 -13.71 -7.98 1.65
C SER A 146 -12.79 -9.17 1.37
N ASP A 147 -13.27 -10.16 0.61
CA ASP A 147 -12.50 -11.36 0.29
C ASP A 147 -11.40 -11.04 -0.73
N ALA A 148 -11.74 -10.24 -1.75
CA ALA A 148 -10.77 -9.75 -2.73
C ALA A 148 -9.68 -8.88 -2.07
N ALA A 149 -10.06 -7.98 -1.16
CA ALA A 149 -9.12 -7.15 -0.40
C ALA A 149 -8.21 -7.99 0.51
N TYR A 150 -8.76 -9.01 1.18
CA TYR A 150 -7.98 -9.95 1.97
C TYR A 150 -6.94 -10.69 1.13
N VAL A 151 -7.35 -11.26 -0.01
CA VAL A 151 -6.45 -11.95 -0.95
C VAL A 151 -5.34 -11.01 -1.43
N ALA A 152 -5.66 -9.78 -1.82
CA ALA A 152 -4.68 -8.79 -2.27
C ALA A 152 -3.64 -8.46 -1.18
N ASN A 153 -4.09 -8.24 0.06
CA ASN A 153 -3.21 -7.93 1.19
C ASN A 153 -2.27 -9.10 1.53
N VAL A 154 -2.78 -10.34 1.50
CA VAL A 154 -1.96 -11.53 1.74
C VAL A 154 -0.95 -11.73 0.60
N ILE A 155 -1.35 -11.55 -0.66
CA ILE A 155 -0.44 -11.60 -1.81
C ILE A 155 0.67 -10.57 -1.64
N HIS A 156 0.32 -9.33 -1.29
CA HIS A 156 1.28 -8.25 -1.09
C HIS A 156 2.33 -8.63 -0.04
N ALA A 157 1.91 -8.93 1.19
CA ALA A 157 2.81 -9.27 2.29
C ALA A 157 3.64 -10.53 2.01
N TRP A 158 3.04 -11.57 1.40
CA TRP A 158 3.77 -12.79 1.06
C TRP A 158 4.80 -12.56 -0.06
N ALA A 159 4.46 -11.75 -1.07
CA ALA A 159 5.32 -11.50 -2.21
C ALA A 159 6.58 -10.71 -1.85
N GLU A 160 6.53 -9.83 -0.84
CA GLU A 160 7.70 -9.07 -0.35
C GLU A 160 8.89 -9.98 -0.02
N ARG A 161 8.62 -11.20 0.49
CA ARG A 161 9.67 -12.17 0.84
C ARG A 161 10.47 -12.69 -0.35
N TYR A 162 9.87 -12.72 -1.54
CA TYR A 162 10.44 -13.37 -2.75
C TYR A 162 10.81 -12.38 -3.85
N LEU A 163 10.03 -11.32 -3.98
CA LEU A 163 10.26 -10.29 -4.97
C LEU A 163 11.31 -9.27 -4.51
N GLY A 164 11.76 -9.40 -3.25
CA GLY A 164 12.20 -8.26 -2.48
C GLY A 164 10.96 -7.42 -2.16
N ALA A 165 10.89 -6.87 -0.94
CA ALA A 165 10.05 -5.70 -0.79
C ALA A 165 10.41 -4.75 -1.95
N PRO A 166 9.48 -3.95 -2.48
CA PRO A 166 9.94 -2.64 -2.86
C PRO A 166 10.62 -2.14 -1.58
N GLN A 167 11.95 -2.19 -1.51
CA GLN A 167 12.69 -1.29 -0.65
C GLN A 167 12.22 0.05 -1.17
N GLY A 168 11.17 0.56 -0.51
CA GLY A 168 10.14 1.35 -1.17
C GLY A 168 10.85 2.36 -2.01
N THR A 169 10.78 2.24 -3.34
CA THR A 169 11.57 3.03 -4.30
C THR A 169 12.61 3.87 -3.60
N SER A 170 13.74 3.26 -3.20
CA SER A 170 14.88 4.04 -2.77
C SER A 170 15.38 4.75 -4.03
N GLU A 171 14.65 5.78 -4.47
CA GLU A 171 15.35 7.01 -4.81
C GLU A 171 16.38 7.19 -3.71
N ALA A 172 17.64 7.34 -4.12
CA ALA A 172 18.76 7.57 -3.22
C ALA A 172 18.30 8.47 -2.08
N PRO A 173 18.67 8.17 -0.81
CA PRO A 173 18.16 8.92 0.33
C PRO A 173 18.25 10.39 -0.02
N HIS A 174 17.09 11.03 -0.21
CA HIS A 174 17.03 12.47 -0.32
C HIS A 174 17.77 12.97 0.91
N ASP A 175 18.59 14.01 0.75
CA ASP A 175 19.29 14.64 1.86
C ASP A 175 18.33 14.68 3.05
N PRO A 176 18.68 14.16 4.25
CA PRO A 176 17.75 14.07 5.38
C PRO A 176 17.12 15.42 5.77
N LYS A 177 17.62 16.54 5.21
CA LYS A 177 17.05 17.88 5.32
C LYS A 177 15.95 18.20 4.29
N VAL A 178 15.68 17.33 3.33
CA VAL A 178 14.71 17.51 2.26
C VAL A 178 13.44 16.70 2.58
N VAL A 179 12.31 17.40 2.61
CA VAL A 179 10.97 16.80 2.67
C VAL A 179 10.45 16.70 1.25
N VAL A 180 9.98 15.51 0.86
CA VAL A 180 9.38 15.27 -0.46
C VAL A 180 7.91 14.92 -0.27
N VAL A 181 7.03 15.63 -0.98
CA VAL A 181 5.57 15.42 -0.96
C VAL A 181 5.13 15.06 -2.38
N ARG A 182 4.35 13.98 -2.53
CA ARG A 182 3.92 13.46 -3.83
C ARG A 182 2.47 12.98 -3.79
N GLU A 183 1.75 13.23 -4.87
CA GLU A 183 0.41 12.67 -5.04
C GLU A 183 0.46 11.15 -5.15
N THR A 184 -0.44 10.48 -4.42
CA THR A 184 -0.59 9.01 -4.48
C THR A 184 -1.44 8.55 -5.67
N ARG A 185 -2.23 9.47 -6.25
CA ARG A 185 -3.28 9.21 -7.25
C ARG A 185 -4.42 8.29 -6.79
N GLN A 186 -4.53 8.00 -5.49
CA GLN A 186 -5.62 7.19 -4.92
C GLN A 186 -6.79 8.05 -4.43
N GLY A 187 -6.52 9.31 -4.06
CA GLY A 187 -7.50 10.28 -3.62
C GLY A 187 -7.21 11.66 -4.21
N ARG A 188 -8.21 12.55 -4.20
CA ARG A 188 -8.09 13.90 -4.75
C ARG A 188 -6.99 14.71 -4.06
N PHE A 189 -6.86 14.55 -2.74
CA PHE A 189 -5.91 15.31 -1.92
C PHE A 189 -4.86 14.43 -1.24
N GLN A 190 -4.93 13.11 -1.37
CA GLN A 190 -4.01 12.20 -0.67
C GLN A 190 -2.57 12.32 -1.19
N GLN A 191 -1.68 12.72 -0.28
CA GLN A 191 -0.24 12.84 -0.51
C GLN A 191 0.54 11.78 0.27
N GLU A 192 1.65 11.30 -0.30
CA GLU A 192 2.72 10.61 0.42
C GLU A 192 3.82 11.63 0.76
N ILE A 193 4.17 11.71 2.05
CA ILE A 193 5.26 12.53 2.57
C ILE A 193 6.43 11.61 2.93
N THR A 194 7.62 11.94 2.41
CA THR A 194 8.88 11.27 2.74
C THR A 194 9.83 12.25 3.43
N VAL A 195 10.31 11.86 4.62
CA VAL A 195 11.30 12.62 5.41
C VAL A 195 12.42 11.67 5.84
N GLY A 196 13.56 11.72 5.17
CA GLY A 196 14.64 10.75 5.36
C GLY A 196 14.13 9.31 5.15
N ALA A 197 14.16 8.49 6.21
CA ALA A 197 13.65 7.11 6.19
C ALA A 197 12.15 6.98 6.53
N HIS A 198 11.50 8.06 6.94
CA HIS A 198 10.10 8.05 7.36
C HIS A 198 9.17 8.31 6.19
N ARG A 199 8.04 7.60 6.17
CA ARG A 199 6.94 7.80 5.22
C ARG A 199 5.62 7.80 5.94
N PHE A 200 4.75 8.75 5.57
CA PHE A 200 3.40 8.86 6.09
C PHE A 200 2.51 9.58 5.08
N LEU A 201 1.20 9.45 5.26
CA LEU A 201 0.21 10.11 4.40
C LEU A 201 -0.19 11.47 4.99
N ALA A 202 -0.60 12.36 4.11
CA ALA A 202 -1.37 13.55 4.44
C ALA A 202 -2.60 13.57 3.54
N ASP A 203 -3.73 13.99 4.08
CA ASP A 203 -4.99 14.02 3.35
C ASP A 203 -5.95 15.00 3.99
N GLU A 204 -6.97 15.38 3.24
CA GLU A 204 -8.06 16.19 3.75
C GLU A 204 -9.21 15.30 4.25
N PRO A 205 -10.06 15.82 5.15
CA PRO A 205 -11.27 15.12 5.57
C PRO A 205 -12.24 14.85 4.41
N VAL A 206 -13.17 13.90 4.64
CA VAL A 206 -14.13 13.46 3.62
C VAL A 206 -15.09 14.57 3.18
N ASP A 207 -15.49 15.46 4.10
CA ASP A 207 -16.47 16.53 3.85
C ASP A 207 -15.99 17.60 2.86
N VAL A 208 -14.67 17.81 2.78
CA VAL A 208 -14.01 18.68 1.79
C VAL A 208 -13.47 17.91 0.58
N GLY A 209 -13.69 16.59 0.52
CA GLY A 209 -13.41 15.74 -0.63
C GLY A 209 -12.09 14.99 -0.61
N GLY A 210 -11.46 14.85 0.56
CA GLY A 210 -10.34 13.91 0.76
C GLY A 210 -10.82 12.51 1.17
N LEU A 211 -9.89 11.64 1.56
CA LEU A 211 -10.19 10.28 2.03
C LEU A 211 -10.05 10.13 3.54
N ASP A 212 -9.69 11.20 4.26
CA ASP A 212 -9.39 11.15 5.71
C ASP A 212 -8.35 10.06 6.06
N SER A 213 -7.39 9.87 5.15
CA SER A 213 -6.40 8.79 5.23
C SER A 213 -5.11 9.19 5.96
N GLY A 214 -5.00 10.44 6.36
CA GLY A 214 -3.88 11.03 7.09
C GLY A 214 -4.25 12.44 7.59
N PRO A 215 -3.39 13.05 8.42
CA PRO A 215 -3.60 14.42 8.92
C PRO A 215 -3.63 15.45 7.78
N GLY A 216 -4.39 16.51 7.98
CA GLY A 216 -4.41 17.65 7.07
C GLY A 216 -3.13 18.49 7.16
N PRO A 217 -2.90 19.43 6.23
CA PRO A 217 -1.72 20.29 6.24
C PRO A 217 -1.56 21.13 7.53
N TYR A 218 -2.66 21.67 8.06
CA TYR A 218 -2.64 22.41 9.33
C TYR A 218 -2.36 21.50 10.52
N ASP A 219 -2.89 20.28 10.55
CA ASP A 219 -2.58 19.31 11.61
C ASP A 219 -1.09 18.98 11.64
N LEU A 220 -0.46 18.84 10.47
CA LEU A 220 0.98 18.61 10.37
C LEU A 220 1.81 19.81 10.88
N LEU A 221 1.37 21.03 10.58
CA LEU A 221 1.99 22.25 11.10
C LEU A 221 1.89 22.30 12.64
N LEU A 222 0.70 22.06 13.19
CA LEU A 222 0.46 22.03 14.62
C LEU A 222 1.24 20.90 15.30
N ALA A 223 1.28 19.71 14.70
CA ALA A 223 2.07 18.58 15.20
C ALA A 223 3.56 18.94 15.29
N GLY A 224 4.11 19.63 14.28
CA GLY A 224 5.49 20.12 14.30
C GLY A 224 5.77 21.11 15.43
N LEU A 225 4.88 22.09 15.63
CA LEU A 225 5.00 23.07 16.73
C LEU A 225 4.86 22.41 18.11
N GLY A 226 3.88 21.51 18.27
CA GLY A 226 3.60 20.80 19.51
C GLY A 226 4.76 19.89 19.92
N ALA A 227 5.27 19.10 18.97
CA ALA A 227 6.44 18.24 19.18
C ALA A 227 7.66 19.06 19.59
N CYS A 228 7.98 20.14 18.86
CA CYS A 228 9.12 21.00 19.17
C CYS A 228 9.01 21.65 20.56
N THR A 229 7.81 22.08 20.94
CA THR A 229 7.51 22.63 22.26
C THR A 229 7.76 21.59 23.36
N ALA A 230 7.17 20.39 23.23
CA ALA A 230 7.31 19.33 24.22
C ALA A 230 8.78 18.89 24.40
N MET A 231 9.53 18.75 23.29
CA MET A 231 10.96 18.44 23.31
C MET A 231 11.78 19.52 24.04
N THR A 232 11.47 20.79 23.79
CA THR A 232 12.17 21.92 24.42
C THR A 232 11.93 21.96 25.93
N LEU A 233 10.69 21.72 26.36
CA LEU A 233 10.34 21.65 27.79
C LEU A 233 11.04 20.49 28.50
N ARG A 234 11.07 19.31 27.86
CA ARG A 234 11.81 18.15 28.39
C ARG A 234 13.30 18.46 28.55
N LEU A 235 13.93 18.98 27.50
CA LEU A 235 15.35 19.35 27.51
C LEU A 235 15.67 20.36 28.61
N TYR A 236 14.82 21.36 28.80
CA TYR A 236 15.01 22.36 29.85
C TYR A 236 14.88 21.75 31.26
N ALA A 237 13.84 20.94 31.48
CA ALA A 237 13.63 20.28 32.75
C ALA A 237 14.80 19.38 33.13
N GLU A 238 15.34 18.60 32.19
CA GLU A 238 16.53 17.76 32.41
C GLU A 238 17.76 18.60 32.77
N ARG A 239 18.04 19.67 32.02
CA ARG A 239 19.18 20.57 32.29
C ARG A 239 19.12 21.26 33.65
N LYS A 240 17.90 21.49 34.16
CA LYS A 240 17.66 22.14 35.45
C LYS A 240 17.30 21.14 36.56
N ALA A 241 17.38 19.84 36.27
CA ALA A 241 17.00 18.76 37.18
C ALA A 241 15.61 18.94 37.83
N LEU A 242 14.65 19.44 37.04
CA LEU A 242 13.27 19.64 37.51
C LEU A 242 12.53 18.29 37.52
N PRO A 243 11.65 18.03 38.51
CA PRO A 243 10.89 16.78 38.63
C PRO A 243 9.69 16.73 37.67
N LEU A 244 9.91 17.00 36.37
CA LEU A 244 8.91 16.91 35.32
C LEU A 244 8.78 15.46 34.84
N GLU A 245 7.60 14.85 35.01
CA GLU A 245 7.33 13.48 34.58
C GLU A 245 6.81 13.43 33.15
N ARG A 246 5.85 14.29 32.79
CA ARG A 246 5.19 14.27 31.48
C ARG A 246 4.76 15.67 31.04
N VAL A 247 4.82 15.89 29.73
CA VAL A 247 4.28 17.08 29.05
C VAL A 247 3.24 16.60 28.04
N THR A 248 2.08 17.25 28.04
CA THR A 248 1.09 17.13 26.97
C THR A 248 0.90 18.53 26.38
N VAL A 249 0.90 18.63 25.05
CA VAL A 249 0.66 19.89 24.33
C VAL A 249 -0.51 19.66 23.39
N GLU A 250 -1.58 20.43 23.59
CA GLU A 250 -2.76 20.45 22.74
C GLU A 250 -2.75 21.77 21.96
N LEU A 251 -3.04 21.67 20.67
CA LEU A 251 -2.97 22.79 19.74
C LEU A 251 -4.23 22.83 18.89
N GLU A 252 -4.77 24.02 18.70
CA GLU A 252 -5.91 24.27 17.83
C GLU A 252 -5.57 25.43 16.89
N HIS A 253 -5.99 25.30 15.62
CA HIS A 253 -5.90 26.37 14.63
C HIS A 253 -7.30 26.90 14.32
N SER A 254 -7.43 28.22 14.29
CA SER A 254 -8.67 28.91 13.93
C SER A 254 -8.37 30.20 13.19
N ARG A 255 -9.39 30.77 12.53
CA ARG A 255 -9.33 32.12 11.96
C ARG A 255 -10.18 33.07 12.79
N ILE A 256 -9.59 34.19 13.18
CA ILE A 256 -10.23 35.24 13.98
C ILE A 256 -10.17 36.59 13.28
N HIS A 257 -10.99 37.56 13.70
CA HIS A 257 -10.82 38.93 13.22
C HIS A 257 -9.63 39.58 13.92
N ALA A 258 -8.87 40.41 13.18
CA ALA A 258 -7.71 41.13 13.70
C ALA A 258 -8.07 42.06 14.88
N ALA A 259 -9.31 42.58 14.89
CA ALA A 259 -9.84 43.37 15.99
C ALA A 259 -9.99 42.59 17.30
N ASP A 260 -10.13 41.26 17.24
CA ASP A 260 -10.28 40.36 18.39
C ASP A 260 -8.91 39.87 18.93
N CYS A 261 -7.81 40.40 18.41
CA CYS A 261 -6.47 40.15 18.90
C CYS A 261 -5.88 41.42 19.52
N GLU A 262 -5.92 41.49 20.86
CA GLU A 262 -5.40 42.63 21.62
C GLU A 262 -3.91 42.87 21.34
N ASP A 263 -3.11 41.79 21.31
CA ASP A 263 -1.65 41.83 21.20
C ASP A 263 -1.10 41.77 19.76
N CYS A 264 -1.94 41.68 18.73
CA CYS A 264 -1.48 41.59 17.34
C CYS A 264 -1.14 42.97 16.75
N GLU A 265 -0.07 43.06 15.94
CA GLU A 265 0.28 44.30 15.22
C GLU A 265 -0.72 44.62 14.08
N THR A 266 -1.22 43.60 13.40
CA THR A 266 -2.26 43.73 12.39
C THR A 266 -3.62 43.98 13.07
N LYS A 267 -4.29 45.08 12.71
CA LYS A 267 -5.57 45.49 13.31
C LYS A 267 -6.78 45.40 12.37
N GLU A 268 -6.58 45.02 11.11
CA GLU A 268 -7.65 44.84 10.11
C GLU A 268 -7.55 43.47 9.41
N GLY A 269 -8.68 42.89 9.03
CA GLY A 269 -8.75 41.60 8.31
C GLY A 269 -8.93 40.37 9.21
N MET A 270 -8.68 39.19 8.65
CA MET A 270 -8.68 37.91 9.36
C MET A 270 -7.24 37.49 9.68
N LEU A 271 -7.03 36.93 10.86
CA LEU A 271 -5.75 36.38 11.31
C LEU A 271 -5.88 34.89 11.60
N ASP A 272 -4.84 34.13 11.26
CA ASP A 272 -4.68 32.77 11.74
C ASP A 272 -4.24 32.82 13.21
N ARG A 273 -4.97 32.11 14.08
CA ARG A 273 -4.65 31.94 15.49
C ARG A 273 -4.32 30.48 15.76
N ILE A 274 -3.22 30.26 16.47
CA ILE A 274 -2.86 28.96 17.03
C ILE A 274 -2.93 29.06 18.54
N GLU A 275 -3.85 28.33 19.16
CA GLU A 275 -3.98 28.28 20.61
C GLU A 275 -3.27 27.03 21.13
N ARG A 276 -2.48 27.19 22.20
CA ARG A 276 -1.67 26.11 22.77
C ARG A 276 -1.97 25.92 24.24
N ALA A 277 -2.51 24.77 24.61
CA ALA A 277 -2.70 24.34 25.99
C ALA A 277 -1.60 23.35 26.39
N ILE A 278 -0.94 23.59 27.52
CA ILE A 278 0.18 22.74 28.01
C ILE A 278 -0.15 22.19 29.39
N THR A 279 -0.17 20.86 29.50
CA THR A 279 -0.31 20.16 30.78
C THR A 279 1.05 19.62 31.24
N LEU A 280 1.48 20.05 32.43
CA LEU A 280 2.74 19.64 33.07
C LEU A 280 2.46 18.74 34.27
N ARG A 281 2.88 17.47 34.19
CA ARG A 281 2.79 16.49 35.28
C ARG A 281 4.15 16.28 35.95
N GLY A 282 4.15 16.26 37.28
CA GLY A 282 5.33 16.07 38.12
C GLY A 282 5.24 16.90 39.40
N ALA A 283 6.15 16.65 40.35
CA ALA A 283 6.23 17.35 41.64
C ALA A 283 6.84 18.75 41.50
N LEU A 284 6.28 19.56 40.58
CA LEU A 284 6.78 20.88 40.23
C LEU A 284 6.13 21.96 41.11
N ASP A 285 6.96 22.85 41.66
CA ASP A 285 6.48 24.05 42.34
C ASP A 285 5.96 25.12 41.34
N ALA A 286 5.34 26.18 41.86
CA ALA A 286 4.74 27.24 41.06
C ALA A 286 5.77 28.02 40.23
N GLU A 287 6.98 28.22 40.74
CA GLU A 287 8.05 28.93 40.03
C GLU A 287 8.58 28.09 38.86
N GLN A 288 8.82 26.80 39.09
CA GLN A 288 9.21 25.83 38.07
C GLN A 288 8.17 25.73 36.95
N ARG A 289 6.87 25.69 37.31
CA ARG A 289 5.78 25.69 36.33
C ARG A 289 5.76 26.96 35.50
N ARG A 290 5.81 28.14 36.13
CA ARG A 290 5.88 29.43 35.43
C ARG A 290 7.07 29.47 34.48
N ARG A 291 8.24 29.04 34.94
CA ARG A 291 9.45 29.03 34.13
C ARG A 291 9.36 28.07 32.95
N LEU A 292 8.76 26.89 33.13
CA LEU A 292 8.52 25.97 32.02
C LEU A 292 7.59 26.59 30.96
N LEU A 293 6.52 27.28 31.36
CA LEU A 293 5.64 27.96 30.41
C LEU A 293 6.39 29.05 29.61
N GLU A 294 7.21 29.87 30.27
CA GLU A 294 8.06 30.87 29.57
C GLU A 294 9.05 30.25 28.57
N ILE A 295 9.46 28.99 28.79
CA ILE A 295 10.36 28.25 27.89
C ILE A 295 9.60 27.64 26.72
N ALA A 296 8.29 27.37 26.86
CA ALA A 296 7.47 26.82 25.78
C ALA A 296 7.44 27.74 24.54
N ASP A 297 7.53 29.06 24.74
CA ASP A 297 7.58 30.07 23.67
C ASP A 297 8.97 30.24 23.03
N LYS A 298 9.95 29.43 23.45
CA LYS A 298 11.34 29.54 22.97
C LYS A 298 11.78 28.35 22.11
N CYS A 299 10.85 27.46 21.77
CA CYS A 299 11.16 26.34 20.91
C CYS A 299 11.51 26.82 19.48
N PRO A 300 12.45 26.17 18.78
CA PRO A 300 12.88 26.59 17.44
C PRO A 300 11.73 26.80 16.45
N VAL A 301 10.73 25.92 16.43
CA VAL A 301 9.58 26.05 15.50
C VAL A 301 8.72 27.26 15.82
N HIS A 302 8.45 27.54 17.10
CA HIS A 302 7.74 28.78 17.50
C HIS A 302 8.49 30.01 16.99
N ARG A 303 9.82 30.06 17.20
CA ARG A 303 10.65 31.18 16.73
C ARG A 303 10.58 31.37 15.22
N THR A 304 10.55 30.28 14.46
CA THR A 304 10.37 30.34 13.00
C THR A 304 9.03 30.97 12.66
N LEU A 305 7.93 30.48 13.25
CA LEU A 305 6.57 30.98 12.99
C LEU A 305 6.37 32.45 13.36
N THR A 306 7.12 32.98 14.32
CA THR A 306 7.04 34.38 14.77
C THR A 306 8.15 35.25 14.18
N SER A 307 8.90 34.77 13.20
CA SER A 307 10.00 35.50 12.54
C SER A 307 9.71 35.74 11.06
N GLU A 308 10.48 36.61 10.43
CA GLU A 308 10.45 36.77 8.98
C GLU A 308 11.01 35.50 8.30
N ILE A 309 10.22 34.91 7.39
CA ILE A 309 10.59 33.71 6.63
C ILE A 309 10.63 34.05 5.14
N ASP A 310 11.77 33.80 4.48
CA ASP A 310 11.92 33.88 3.02
C ASP A 310 11.62 32.51 2.38
N ILE A 311 10.43 32.38 1.76
CA ILE A 311 10.01 31.17 1.04
C ILE A 311 10.25 31.37 -0.46
N ARG A 312 11.15 30.57 -1.05
CA ARG A 312 11.50 30.65 -2.47
C ARG A 312 10.91 29.48 -3.25
N THR A 313 10.24 29.80 -4.36
CA THR A 313 9.66 28.81 -5.27
C THR A 313 10.49 28.71 -6.55
N VAL A 314 10.88 27.50 -6.93
CA VAL A 314 11.58 27.22 -8.19
C VAL A 314 10.96 26.00 -8.87
N GLU A 315 10.78 26.09 -10.18
CA GLU A 315 10.38 24.95 -11.00
C GLU A 315 11.62 24.09 -11.30
N ARG A 316 11.49 22.76 -11.15
CA ARG A 316 12.52 21.81 -11.58
C ARG A 316 12.05 21.13 -12.87
N PRO A 317 12.91 20.96 -13.88
CA PRO A 317 12.53 20.28 -15.11
C PRO A 317 12.18 18.82 -14.82
N GLU A 318 11.20 18.29 -15.56
CA GLU A 318 10.83 16.88 -15.49
C GLU A 318 12.00 16.02 -15.98
N ILE A 319 12.56 15.20 -15.09
CA ILE A 319 13.59 14.23 -15.46
C ILE A 319 12.90 13.05 -16.13
N THR A 320 12.73 13.12 -17.45
CA THR A 320 12.37 11.96 -18.26
C THR A 320 13.55 11.01 -18.29
N ARG A 321 13.48 9.91 -17.52
CA ARG A 321 14.46 8.82 -17.64
C ARG A 321 14.24 8.12 -18.99
N PRO A 322 15.31 7.87 -19.77
CA PRO A 322 15.23 7.07 -20.99
C PRO A 322 14.85 5.61 -20.70
#